data_AF-A0A8T4LWW3-F1
#
_entry.id   AF-A0A8T4LWW3-F1
#
_cell.length_a   1.000
_cell.length_b   1.000
_cell.length_c   1.000
_cell.angle_alpha   90.00
_cell.angle_beta   90.00
_cell.angle_gamma   90.00
#
_symmetry.space_group_name_H-M   'P 1'
#
loop_
_entity.id
_entity.type
_entity.pdbx_description
1 polymer ?
#
loop_
_entity_poly.entity_id
_entity_poly.type
_entity_poly.pdbx_seq_one_letter_code
_entity_poly.pdbx_strand_id
1 'polypeptide(L)'
;MVEKSKTREITIIESHGAFSIFAKHGTSKKEFDFSDLASLRQLLSNEKARVLHVIKTQNPGSIYELAKKLERGFKSVSDDIKLLERFGFIELVEEKTKQRIRHKPEVVVDKITIHVKV
;
A
#
# COMPACT_ATOMS: atom_id res chain seq x y z
N MET A 1 26.44 4.79 -1.73
CA MET A 1 25.31 4.68 -0.78
C MET A 1 24.37 3.64 -1.35
N VAL A 2 24.18 2.51 -0.67
CA VAL A 2 23.27 1.46 -1.15
C VAL A 2 21.87 1.87 -0.73
N GLU A 3 21.06 2.38 -1.67
CA GLU A 3 19.61 2.47 -1.48
C GLU A 3 19.12 1.07 -1.15
N LYS A 4 18.71 0.84 0.10
CA LYS A 4 18.08 -0.41 0.50
C LYS A 4 16.76 -0.49 -0.24
N SER A 5 16.75 -1.10 -1.41
CA SER A 5 15.52 -1.34 -2.15
C SER A 5 14.60 -2.20 -1.29
N LYS A 6 13.50 -1.59 -0.85
CA LYS A 6 12.53 -2.26 0.03
C LYS A 6 11.69 -3.17 -0.87
N THR A 7 12.04 -4.46 -0.88
CA THR A 7 11.26 -5.51 -1.56
C THR A 7 10.19 -6.02 -0.60
N ARG A 8 8.92 -6.06 -1.04
CA ARG A 8 7.82 -6.66 -0.29
C ARG A 8 7.47 -8.02 -0.88
N GLU A 9 7.34 -9.02 -0.02
CA GLU A 9 6.95 -10.37 -0.41
C GLU A 9 5.56 -10.70 0.12
N ILE A 10 4.69 -11.19 -0.77
CA ILE A 10 3.35 -11.66 -0.43
C ILE A 10 3.28 -13.13 -0.84
N THR A 11 2.93 -14.02 0.08
CA THR A 11 2.71 -15.44 -0.24
C THR A 11 1.24 -15.78 -0.17
N ILE A 12 0.69 -16.30 -1.26
CA ILE A 12 -0.66 -16.85 -1.36
C ILE A 12 -0.55 -18.37 -1.30
N ILE A 13 -1.35 -19.02 -0.48
CA ILE A 13 -1.37 -20.47 -0.32
C ILE A 13 -2.79 -20.99 -0.57
N GLU A 14 -2.90 -22.00 -1.43
CA GLU A 14 -4.10 -22.82 -1.59
C GLU A 14 -4.22 -23.79 -0.42
N SER A 15 -5.41 -23.86 0.18
CA SER A 15 -5.74 -24.84 1.21
C SER A 15 -7.23 -25.16 1.14
N HIS A 16 -7.55 -26.43 0.94
CA HIS A 16 -8.93 -26.96 0.94
C HIS A 16 -9.88 -26.30 -0.08
N GLY A 17 -9.39 -26.00 -1.28
CA GLY A 17 -10.15 -25.37 -2.37
C GLY A 17 -10.26 -23.84 -2.26
N ALA A 18 -9.46 -23.20 -1.41
CA ALA A 18 -9.51 -21.77 -1.17
C ALA A 18 -8.10 -21.16 -1.03
N PHE A 19 -7.92 -19.95 -1.58
CA PHE A 19 -6.68 -19.19 -1.43
C PHE A 19 -6.70 -18.32 -0.17
N SER A 20 -5.55 -18.22 0.47
CA SER A 20 -5.31 -17.42 1.66
C SER A 20 -3.96 -16.69 1.56
N ILE A 21 -3.84 -15.51 2.17
CA ILE A 21 -2.60 -14.72 2.13
C ILE A 21 -1.85 -14.83 3.45
N PHE A 22 -0.54 -15.09 3.38
CA PHE A 22 0.39 -14.93 4.47
C PHE A 22 1.26 -13.69 4.23
N ALA A 23 1.02 -12.63 5.01
CA ALA A 23 1.97 -11.54 5.16
C ALA A 23 2.92 -11.87 6.32
N LYS A 24 4.20 -12.13 6.03
CA LYS A 24 5.22 -12.24 7.09
C LYS A 24 5.50 -10.85 7.67
N HIS A 25 4.73 -10.43 8.67
CA HIS A 25 5.14 -9.44 9.64
C HIS A 25 5.03 -10.04 11.05
N GLY A 26 6.01 -9.72 11.89
CA GLY A 26 6.35 -10.41 13.14
C GLY A 26 5.20 -10.98 13.98
N THR A 27 5.45 -12.21 14.47
CA THR A 27 4.89 -12.86 15.66
C THR A 27 3.38 -13.17 15.75
N SER A 28 3.12 -14.48 15.76
CA SER A 28 2.09 -15.21 16.52
C SER A 28 0.60 -14.91 16.26
N LYS A 29 0.05 -15.42 15.16
CA LYS A 29 -1.00 -16.47 15.15
C LYS A 29 -1.39 -16.78 13.70
N LYS A 30 -1.53 -18.07 13.40
CA LYS A 30 -2.02 -18.59 12.14
C LYS A 30 -3.53 -18.38 12.08
N GLU A 31 -3.98 -17.23 11.61
CA GLU A 31 -5.37 -17.07 11.18
C GLU A 31 -5.36 -16.68 9.71
N PHE A 32 -5.95 -17.55 8.90
CA PHE A 32 -6.09 -17.33 7.46
C PHE A 32 -7.19 -16.28 7.26
N ASP A 33 -6.81 -15.05 6.93
CA ASP A 33 -7.78 -14.00 6.66
C ASP A 33 -8.13 -13.97 5.16
N PHE A 34 -9.29 -14.55 4.83
CA PHE A 34 -9.82 -14.54 3.45
C PHE A 34 -10.14 -13.12 2.95
N SER A 35 -10.27 -12.13 3.84
CA SER A 35 -10.42 -10.72 3.46
C SER A 35 -9.17 -10.18 2.73
N ASP A 36 -8.02 -10.83 2.91
CA ASP A 36 -6.77 -10.39 2.33
C ASP A 36 -6.71 -10.65 0.82
N LEU A 37 -7.35 -11.68 0.27
CA LEU A 37 -7.35 -11.92 -1.18
C LEU A 37 -8.17 -10.89 -1.94
N ALA A 38 -9.35 -10.54 -1.42
CA ALA A 38 -10.15 -9.46 -1.99
C ALA A 38 -9.41 -8.12 -1.91
N SER A 39 -8.72 -7.88 -0.79
CA SER A 39 -7.88 -6.70 -0.59
C SER A 39 -6.67 -6.68 -1.53
N LEU A 40 -6.02 -7.82 -1.79
CA LEU A 40 -4.94 -7.94 -2.77
C LEU A 40 -5.42 -7.65 -4.19
N ARG A 41 -6.61 -8.14 -4.57
CA ARG A 41 -7.21 -7.80 -5.87
C ARG A 41 -7.46 -6.30 -6.00
N GLN A 42 -7.94 -5.65 -4.92
CA GLN A 42 -8.11 -4.20 -4.89
C GLN A 42 -6.77 -3.46 -4.96
N LEU A 43 -5.75 -3.97 -4.26
CA LEU A 43 -4.39 -3.42 -4.23
C LEU A 43 -3.74 -3.41 -5.61
N LEU A 44 -3.97 -4.46 -6.41
CA LEU A 44 -3.42 -4.60 -7.77
C LEU A 44 -4.27 -3.93 -8.86
N SER A 45 -5.25 -3.09 -8.49
CA SER A 45 -6.08 -2.38 -9.46
C SER A 45 -5.34 -1.21 -10.14
N ASN A 46 -5.76 -0.85 -11.35
CA ASN A 46 -5.22 0.29 -12.11
C ASN A 46 -5.28 1.61 -11.33
N GLU A 47 -6.33 1.81 -10.52
CA GLU A 47 -6.45 3.00 -9.69
C GLU A 47 -5.34 3.08 -8.63
N LYS A 48 -4.95 1.95 -8.03
CA LYS A 48 -3.83 1.92 -7.08
C LYS A 48 -2.50 2.14 -7.77
N ALA A 49 -2.31 1.58 -8.97
CA ALA A 49 -1.14 1.87 -9.79
C ALA A 49 -1.05 3.37 -10.13
N ARG A 50 -2.18 4.01 -10.46
CA ARG A 50 -2.25 5.45 -10.72
C ARG A 50 -1.92 6.28 -9.47
N VAL A 51 -2.44 5.92 -8.30
CA VAL A 51 -2.10 6.56 -7.01
C VAL A 51 -0.59 6.48 -6.76
N LEU A 52 0.00 5.29 -6.86
CA LEU A 52 1.44 5.09 -6.69
C LEU A 52 2.27 5.92 -7.68
N HIS A 53 1.85 5.94 -8.95
CA HIS A 53 2.51 6.71 -9.99
C HIS A 53 2.51 8.20 -9.67
N VAL A 54 1.35 8.78 -9.33
CA VAL A 54 1.22 10.22 -9.01
C VAL A 54 2.03 10.59 -7.77
N ILE A 55 2.08 9.72 -6.75
CA ILE A 55 2.93 9.97 -5.58
C ILE A 55 4.40 10.03 -5.99
N LYS A 56 4.89 9.05 -6.79
CA LYS A 56 6.30 9.01 -7.23
C LYS A 56 6.68 10.16 -8.16
N THR A 57 5.79 10.55 -9.09
CA THR A 57 6.13 11.53 -10.14
C THR A 57 5.81 12.97 -9.76
N GLN A 58 4.80 13.19 -8.90
CA GLN A 58 4.31 14.53 -8.59
C GLN A 58 4.49 14.95 -7.13
N ASN A 59 5.00 14.05 -6.27
CA ASN A 59 5.38 14.32 -4.87
C ASN A 59 4.39 15.20 -4.09
N PRO A 60 3.10 14.81 -3.98
CA PRO A 60 2.11 15.60 -3.26
C PRO A 60 2.49 15.75 -1.78
N GLY A 61 2.33 16.95 -1.23
CA GLY A 61 2.63 17.25 0.17
C GLY A 61 1.55 16.83 1.16
N SER A 62 0.43 16.27 0.69
CA SER A 62 -0.66 15.75 1.52
C SER A 62 -1.63 14.86 0.74
N ILE A 63 -2.45 14.08 1.44
CA ILE A 63 -3.55 13.29 0.84
C ILE A 63 -4.55 14.20 0.10
N TYR A 64 -4.79 15.40 0.60
CA TYR A 64 -5.70 16.36 -0.05
C TYR A 64 -5.15 16.86 -1.38
N GLU A 65 -3.85 17.14 -1.44
CA GLU A 65 -3.18 17.52 -2.67
C GLU A 65 -3.14 16.37 -3.68
N LEU A 66 -2.87 15.15 -3.21
CA LEU A 66 -2.95 13.94 -4.03
C LEU A 66 -4.35 13.78 -4.65
N ALA A 67 -5.41 14.00 -3.87
CA ALA A 67 -6.78 13.91 -4.37
C ALA A 67 -7.07 14.92 -5.48
N LYS A 68 -6.55 16.16 -5.36
CA LYS A 68 -6.63 17.17 -6.42
C LYS A 68 -5.88 16.73 -7.68
N LYS A 69 -4.65 16.22 -7.56
CA LYS A 69 -3.85 15.75 -8.70
C LYS A 69 -4.46 14.54 -9.41
N LEU A 70 -5.18 13.69 -8.67
CA LEU A 70 -5.90 12.55 -9.22
C LEU A 70 -7.28 12.91 -9.79
N GLU A 71 -7.77 14.12 -9.54
CA GLU A 71 -9.13 14.57 -9.86
C GLU A 71 -10.19 13.64 -9.25
N ARG A 72 -9.96 13.18 -8.01
CA ARG A 72 -10.83 12.23 -7.29
C ARG A 72 -11.26 12.77 -5.93
N GLY A 73 -12.39 12.24 -5.43
CA GLY A 73 -12.90 12.58 -4.11
C GLY A 73 -11.95 12.17 -2.98
N PHE A 74 -11.75 13.07 -2.01
CA PHE A 74 -10.80 12.87 -0.89
C PHE A 74 -11.01 11.55 -0.15
N LYS A 75 -12.26 11.19 0.14
CA LYS A 75 -12.58 9.93 0.83
C LYS A 75 -12.06 8.71 0.08
N SER A 76 -12.29 8.66 -1.22
CA SER A 76 -11.86 7.54 -2.07
C SER A 76 -10.33 7.42 -2.12
N VAL A 77 -9.64 8.57 -2.22
CA VAL A 77 -8.17 8.60 -2.20
C VAL A 77 -7.61 8.24 -0.82
N SER A 78 -8.26 8.67 0.26
CA SER A 78 -7.86 8.29 1.62
C SER A 78 -8.02 6.79 1.87
N ASP A 79 -9.12 6.19 1.41
CA ASP A 79 -9.35 4.76 1.51
C ASP A 79 -8.31 3.97 0.66
N ASP A 80 -7.91 4.52 -0.50
CA ASP A 80 -6.84 3.97 -1.32
C ASP A 80 -5.47 4.02 -0.62
N ILE A 81 -5.14 5.15 0.03
CA ILE A 81 -3.89 5.32 0.80
C ILE A 81 -3.83 4.34 1.98
N LYS A 82 -4.92 4.18 2.75
CA LYS A 82 -4.97 3.24 3.87
C LYS A 82 -4.73 1.81 3.43
N LEU A 83 -5.29 1.41 2.29
CA LEU A 83 -5.04 0.08 1.74
C LEU A 83 -3.56 -0.09 1.39
N LEU A 84 -2.98 0.86 0.66
CA LEU A 84 -1.57 0.81 0.25
C LEU A 84 -0.61 0.82 1.45
N GLU A 85 -0.92 1.61 2.49
CA GLU A 85 -0.19 1.64 3.75
C GLU A 85 -0.30 0.32 4.51
N ARG A 86 -1.50 -0.29 4.60
CA ARG A 86 -1.72 -1.61 5.21
C ARG A 86 -0.83 -2.70 4.60
N PHE A 87 -0.65 -2.67 3.28
CA PHE A 87 0.24 -3.60 2.57
C PHE A 87 1.71 -3.15 2.56
N GLY A 88 2.02 -2.00 3.16
CA GLY A 88 3.36 -1.48 3.33
C GLY A 88 4.00 -0.93 2.05
N PHE A 89 3.18 -0.49 1.09
CA PHE A 89 3.60 0.14 -0.17
C PHE A 89 3.92 1.63 0.04
N ILE A 90 3.18 2.27 0.96
CA ILE A 90 3.27 3.69 1.27
C ILE A 90 3.50 3.85 2.77
N GLU A 91 4.24 4.89 3.16
CA GLU A 91 4.29 5.41 4.53
C GLU A 91 3.77 6.87 4.51
N LEU A 92 3.05 7.27 5.56
CA LEU A 92 2.65 8.66 5.78
C LEU A 92 3.68 9.35 6.68
N VAL A 93 4.53 10.18 6.09
CA VAL A 93 5.56 10.93 6.82
C VAL A 93 4.93 12.19 7.40
N GLU A 94 5.12 12.40 8.71
CA GLU A 94 4.72 13.63 9.38
C GLU A 94 5.70 14.77 9.07
N GLU A 95 5.19 15.82 8.44
CA GLU A 95 5.96 17.03 8.17
C GLU A 95 5.39 18.19 8.99
N LYS A 96 6.23 18.76 9.87
CA LYS A 96 5.87 19.92 10.70
C LYS A 96 6.17 21.21 9.94
N THR A 97 5.13 21.90 9.47
CA THR A 97 5.28 23.24 8.90
C THR A 97 4.71 24.27 9.87
N LYS A 98 5.59 25.02 10.54
CA LYS A 98 5.31 26.15 11.47
C LYS A 98 4.31 25.86 12.62
N GLN A 99 3.06 25.53 12.33
CA GLN A 99 1.95 25.27 13.26
C GLN A 99 1.04 24.10 12.87
N ARG A 100 1.30 23.39 11.75
CA ARG A 100 0.47 22.25 11.29
C ARG A 100 1.33 21.03 11.02
N ILE A 101 0.81 19.86 11.39
CA ILE A 101 1.34 18.55 11.00
C ILE A 101 0.62 18.14 9.71
N ARG A 102 1.39 17.81 8.67
CA ARG A 102 0.86 17.23 7.43
C ARG A 102 1.32 15.79 7.32
N HIS A 103 0.46 14.93 6.80
CA HIS A 103 0.79 13.56 6.47
C HIS A 103 1.08 13.48 4.96
N LYS A 104 2.36 13.45 4.63
CA LYS A 104 2.86 13.35 3.26
C LYS A 104 2.94 11.87 2.87
N PRO A 105 2.23 11.43 1.82
CA PRO A 105 2.35 10.05 1.35
C PRO A 105 3.66 9.86 0.57
N GLU A 106 4.43 8.83 0.93
CA GLU A 106 5.65 8.44 0.22
C GLU A 106 5.60 6.95 -0.14
N VAL A 107 5.95 6.62 -1.39
CA VAL A 107 6.06 5.21 -1.78
C VAL A 107 7.39 4.67 -1.29
N VAL A 108 7.33 3.66 -0.44
CA VAL A 108 8.51 3.07 0.22
C VAL A 108 8.87 1.69 -0.33
N VAL A 109 8.30 1.30 -1.46
CA VAL A 109 8.53 -0.01 -2.09
C VAL A 109 8.94 0.15 -3.53
N ASP A 110 9.97 -0.60 -3.90
CA ASP A 110 10.52 -0.63 -5.25
C ASP A 110 10.08 -1.87 -6.01
N LYS A 111 9.92 -3.00 -5.30
CA LYS A 111 9.59 -4.28 -5.88
C LYS A 111 8.60 -5.04 -5.01
N ILE A 112 7.61 -5.65 -5.65
CA ILE A 112 6.72 -6.63 -5.02
C ILE A 112 6.94 -7.98 -5.69
N THR A 113 7.09 -9.02 -4.86
CA THR A 113 7.13 -10.40 -5.32
C THR A 113 5.93 -11.13 -4.73
N ILE A 114 5.12 -11.70 -5.60
CA ILE A 114 3.97 -12.52 -5.18
C ILE A 114 4.32 -13.98 -5.44
N HIS A 115 4.36 -14.76 -4.39
CA HIS A 115 4.51 -16.21 -4.45
C HIS A 115 3.14 -16.84 -4.35
N VAL A 116 2.76 -17.66 -5.34
CA VAL A 116 1.54 -18.46 -5.27
C VAL A 116 1.94 -19.91 -5.09
N LYS A 117 1.50 -20.50 -3.99
CA LYS A 117 1.67 -21.92 -3.68
C LYS A 117 0.33 -22.60 -3.86
N VAL A 118 0.31 -23.60 -4.71
CA VAL A 118 -0.83 -24.47 -5.00
C VAL A 118 -0.48 -25.87 -4.52
#